data_AF-A0AAD7H5J9-F1
#
_entry.id   AF-A0AAD7H5J9-F1
#
_cell.length_a   1.000
_cell.length_b   1.000
_cell.length_c   1.000
_cell.angle_alpha   90.00
_cell.angle_beta   90.00
_cell.angle_gamma   90.00
#
_symmetry.space_group_name_H-M   'P 1'
#
loop_
_entity.id
_entity.type
_entity.pdbx_description
1 polymer ?
#
loop_
_entity_poly.entity_id
_entity_poly.type
_entity_poly.pdbx_seq_one_letter_code
_entity_poly.pdbx_strand_id
1 'polypeptide(L)'
;MRRTRAFHLWRAQRWREQVGRRELGEGPQLEGETAYALRQAGVQMRLADRCAAHWKDLPDLIRRGRAGEVVEEGGESDEEEESDGEEEEPIPLLPPREVKSTYVDEVLAM
;
A
#
# COMPACT_ATOMS: atom_id res chain seq x y z
N MET A 1 -3.80 16.27 -0.88
CA MET A 1 -3.89 15.31 -2.00
C MET A 1 -2.73 15.36 -3.01
N ARG A 2 -2.31 16.53 -3.54
CA ARG A 2 -1.15 16.61 -4.46
C ARG A 2 0.12 15.95 -3.91
N ARG A 3 0.37 16.09 -2.60
CA ARG A 3 1.50 15.47 -1.90
C ARG A 3 1.45 13.93 -1.95
N THR A 4 0.29 13.32 -1.74
CA THR A 4 0.14 11.85 -1.77
C THR A 4 0.34 11.30 -3.18
N ARG A 5 -0.20 11.96 -4.21
CA ARG A 5 0.10 11.60 -5.61
C ARG A 5 1.60 11.71 -5.90
N ALA A 6 2.23 12.83 -5.50
CA ALA A 6 3.66 13.04 -5.69
C ALA A 6 4.51 11.98 -4.96
N PHE A 7 4.09 11.57 -3.76
CA PHE A 7 4.74 10.49 -3.02
C PHE A 7 4.70 9.16 -3.79
N HIS A 8 3.55 8.76 -4.32
CA HIS A 8 3.45 7.53 -5.12
C HIS A 8 4.28 7.59 -6.40
N LEU A 9 4.30 8.73 -7.09
CA LEU A 9 5.16 8.93 -8.26
C LEU A 9 6.65 8.83 -7.91
N TRP A 10 7.08 9.51 -6.85
CA TRP A 10 8.45 9.41 -6.33
C TRP A 10 8.79 7.97 -5.95
N ARG A 11 7.91 7.26 -5.25
CA ARG A 11 8.14 5.86 -4.85
C ARG A 11 8.21 4.91 -6.05
N ALA A 12 7.39 5.15 -7.08
CA ALA A 12 7.47 4.39 -8.34
C ALA A 12 8.84 4.57 -9.02
N GLN A 13 9.34 5.81 -9.06
CA GLN A 13 10.67 6.12 -9.59
C GLN A 13 11.76 5.43 -8.77
N ARG A 14 11.68 5.49 -7.43
CA ARG A 14 12.64 4.81 -6.55
C ARG A 14 12.70 3.30 -6.79
N TRP A 15 11.58 2.64 -7.05
CA TRP A 15 11.56 1.22 -7.42
C TRP A 15 12.22 0.96 -8.77
N ARG A 16 11.99 1.80 -9.78
CA ARG A 16 12.67 1.69 -11.08
C ARG A 16 14.17 1.86 -10.96
N GLU A 17 14.62 2.78 -10.12
CA GLU A 17 16.04 2.99 -9.85
C GLU A 17 16.71 1.79 -9.17
N GLN A 18 15.96 0.87 -8.56
CA GLN A 18 16.52 -0.37 -7.99
C GLN A 18 16.79 -1.44 -9.06
N VAL A 19 16.14 -1.34 -10.22
CA VAL A 19 16.36 -2.29 -11.32
C VAL A 19 17.81 -2.18 -11.78
N GLY A 20 18.54 -3.29 -11.72
CA GLY A 20 19.95 -3.35 -12.12
C GLY A 20 20.95 -2.76 -11.12
N ARG A 21 20.54 -2.36 -9.90
CA ARG A 21 21.49 -1.93 -8.86
C ARG A 21 22.24 -3.07 -8.18
N ARG A 22 21.68 -4.28 -8.22
CA ARG A 22 22.30 -5.45 -7.60
C ARG A 22 23.09 -6.19 -8.66
N GLU A 23 24.40 -6.24 -8.47
CA GLU A 23 25.34 -6.99 -9.30
C GLU A 23 25.74 -8.33 -8.62
N LEU A 24 25.40 -8.48 -7.34
CA LEU A 24 25.68 -9.65 -6.51
C LEU A 24 24.44 -10.54 -6.44
N GLY A 25 24.44 -11.64 -7.19
CA GLY A 25 23.39 -12.66 -7.20
C GLY A 25 23.53 -13.61 -8.39
N GLU A 26 22.94 -14.79 -8.30
CA GLU A 26 22.79 -15.69 -9.45
C GLU A 26 21.65 -15.20 -10.35
N GLY A 27 21.73 -15.53 -11.65
CA GLY A 27 20.83 -15.00 -12.68
C GLY A 27 19.32 -15.05 -12.36
N PRO A 28 18.77 -16.18 -11.87
CA PRO A 28 17.33 -16.29 -11.56
C PRO A 28 16.87 -15.36 -10.42
N GLN A 29 17.70 -15.17 -9.40
CA GLN A 29 17.43 -14.30 -8.26
C GLN A 29 17.39 -12.84 -8.73
N LEU A 30 18.36 -12.42 -9.55
CA LEU A 30 18.41 -11.07 -10.12
C LEU A 30 17.22 -10.77 -11.04
N GLU A 31 16.77 -11.77 -11.81
CA GLU A 31 15.57 -11.67 -12.64
C GLU A 31 14.30 -11.48 -11.79
N GLY A 32 14.14 -12.29 -10.75
CA GLY A 32 13.01 -12.20 -9.82
C GLY A 32 12.94 -10.86 -9.10
N GLU A 33 14.07 -10.35 -8.62
CA GLU A 33 14.15 -9.04 -7.96
C GLU A 33 13.83 -7.89 -8.92
N THR A 34 14.32 -7.98 -10.15
CA THR A 34 14.00 -7.01 -11.21
C THR A 34 12.51 -7.01 -11.53
N ALA A 35 11.93 -8.19 -11.74
CA ALA A 35 10.50 -8.35 -12.01
C ALA A 35 9.64 -7.82 -10.85
N TYR A 36 10.07 -8.06 -9.61
CA TYR A 36 9.40 -7.54 -8.42
C TYR A 36 9.46 -6.01 -8.36
N ALA A 37 10.64 -5.42 -8.55
CA ALA A 37 10.82 -3.96 -8.54
C ALA A 37 9.95 -3.27 -9.62
N LEU A 38 9.91 -3.83 -10.83
CA LEU A 38 9.06 -3.34 -11.91
C LEU A 38 7.57 -3.44 -11.57
N ARG A 39 7.14 -4.56 -10.97
CA ARG A 39 5.76 -4.74 -10.49
C ARG A 39 5.41 -3.70 -9.43
N GLN A 40 6.29 -3.47 -8.46
CA GLN A 40 6.09 -2.45 -7.42
C GLN A 40 5.99 -1.04 -8.00
N ALA A 41 6.85 -0.69 -8.96
CA ALA A 41 6.75 0.58 -9.68
C ALA A 41 5.38 0.74 -10.36
N GLY A 42 4.89 -0.31 -11.03
CA GLY A 42 3.56 -0.30 -11.66
C GLY A 42 2.41 -0.15 -10.66
N VAL A 43 2.47 -0.79 -9.49
CA VAL A 43 1.48 -0.61 -8.42
C VAL A 43 1.44 0.85 -7.96
N GLN A 44 2.60 1.44 -7.69
CA GLN A 44 2.68 2.83 -7.23
C GLN A 44 2.15 3.82 -8.28
N MET A 45 2.40 3.58 -9.57
CA MET A 45 1.80 4.39 -10.65
C MET A 45 0.28 4.30 -10.64
N ARG A 46 -0.30 3.09 -10.57
CA ARG A 46 -1.75 2.92 -10.53
C ARG A 46 -2.38 3.59 -9.31
N LEU A 47 -1.70 3.57 -8.15
CA LEU A 47 -2.16 4.31 -6.97
C LEU A 47 -2.15 5.81 -7.22
N ALA A 48 -1.10 6.36 -7.83
CA ALA A 48 -1.03 7.77 -8.18
C ALA A 48 -2.18 8.19 -9.12
N ASP A 49 -2.52 7.35 -10.10
CA ASP A 49 -3.61 7.58 -11.05
C ASP A 49 -4.98 7.50 -10.37
N ARG A 50 -5.22 6.48 -9.53
CA ARG A 50 -6.45 6.36 -8.74
C ARG A 50 -6.64 7.55 -7.81
N CYS A 51 -5.59 7.95 -7.10
CA CYS A 51 -5.60 9.16 -6.29
C CYS A 51 -5.98 10.40 -7.11
N ALA A 52 -5.45 10.55 -8.33
CA ALA A 52 -5.80 11.66 -9.19
C ALA A 52 -7.28 11.60 -9.63
N ALA A 53 -7.77 10.42 -10.01
CA ALA A 53 -9.12 10.21 -10.50
C ALA A 53 -10.18 10.44 -9.40
N HIS A 54 -9.99 9.89 -8.21
CA HIS A 54 -10.98 10.00 -7.12
C HIS A 54 -10.98 11.36 -6.44
N TRP A 55 -9.86 12.09 -6.46
CA TRP A 55 -9.75 13.35 -5.72
C TRP A 55 -10.00 14.58 -6.57
N LYS A 56 -10.29 14.43 -7.87
CA LYS A 56 -10.63 15.55 -8.75
C LYS A 56 -11.92 16.25 -8.28
N ASP A 57 -12.89 15.48 -7.78
CA ASP A 57 -14.22 15.97 -7.39
C ASP A 57 -14.29 16.35 -5.89
N LEU A 58 -13.27 15.97 -5.11
CA LEU A 58 -13.21 16.22 -3.67
C LEU A 58 -13.32 17.70 -3.28
N PRO A 59 -12.69 18.67 -3.99
CA PRO A 59 -12.85 20.08 -3.67
C PRO A 59 -14.30 20.56 -3.79
N ASP A 60 -15.03 20.04 -4.77
CA ASP A 60 -16.43 20.41 -5.01
C ASP A 60 -17.34 19.77 -3.96
N LEU A 61 -17.08 18.51 -3.60
CA LEU A 61 -17.77 17.83 -2.50
C LEU A 61 -17.58 18.58 -1.16
N ILE A 62 -16.33 18.98 -0.84
CA ILE A 62 -16.03 19.77 0.37
C ILE A 62 -16.74 21.13 0.30
N ARG A 63 -16.83 21.74 -0.87
CA ARG A 63 -17.54 23.03 -1.04
C ARG A 63 -19.04 22.90 -0.77
N ARG A 64 -19.69 21.85 -1.28
CA ARG A 64 -21.12 21.56 -1.02
C ARG A 64 -21.39 21.28 0.44
N GLY A 65 -20.58 20.42 1.07
CA GLY A 65 -20.70 20.12 2.50
C GLY A 65 -20.49 21.34 3.40
N ARG A 66 -19.61 22.27 3.03
CA ARG A 66 -19.42 23.55 3.76
C ARG A 66 -20.53 24.57 3.51
N ALA A 67 -21.20 24.50 2.36
CA ALA A 67 -22.30 25.40 2.00
C ALA A 67 -23.63 25.01 2.68
N GLY A 68 -23.67 23.93 3.46
CA GLY A 68 -24.88 23.51 4.16
C GLY A 68 -25.96 22.96 3.23
N GLU A 69 -25.57 22.37 2.10
CA GLU A 69 -26.51 21.63 1.25
C GLU A 69 -26.90 20.35 2.00
N VAL A 70 -28.05 20.41 2.68
CA VAL A 70 -28.75 19.24 3.22
C VAL A 70 -29.25 18.46 2.02
N VAL A 71 -28.48 17.47 1.59
CA VAL A 71 -29.01 16.41 0.73
C VAL A 71 -29.92 15.59 1.65
N GLU A 72 -31.23 15.71 1.48
CA GLU A 72 -32.16 14.69 2.00
C GLU A 72 -31.81 13.38 1.30
N GLU A 73 -30.98 12.55 1.95
CA GLU A 73 -30.95 11.13 1.65
C GLU A 73 -32.27 10.55 2.15
N GLY A 74 -33.18 10.30 1.22
CA GLY A 74 -34.38 9.52 1.45
C GLY A 74 -33.97 8.18 2.04
N GLY A 75 -34.46 7.93 3.26
CA GLY A 75 -34.17 6.71 4.00
C GLY A 75 -34.62 5.48 3.23
N GLU A 76 -33.68 4.56 3.03
CA GLU A 76 -33.99 3.16 2.80
C GLU A 76 -33.47 2.41 4.03
N SER A 77 -34.42 1.79 4.72
CA SER A 77 -34.26 1.14 6.02
C SER A 77 -33.26 0.01 5.97
N ASP A 78 -32.23 0.08 6.83
CA ASP A 78 -31.44 -1.07 7.28
C ASP A 78 -32.39 -2.03 8.01
N GLU A 79 -32.66 -3.19 7.40
CA GLU A 79 -33.09 -4.37 8.14
C GLU A 79 -31.82 -5.01 8.72
N GLU A 80 -31.62 -4.88 10.03
CA GLU A 80 -30.56 -5.56 10.76
C GLU A 80 -30.84 -7.07 10.79
N GLU A 81 -30.10 -7.86 10.01
CA GLU A 81 -30.00 -9.30 10.23
C GLU A 81 -29.05 -9.54 11.44
N GLU A 82 -29.61 -10.05 12.53
CA GLU A 82 -28.88 -10.62 13.66
C GLU A 82 -27.98 -11.77 13.15
N SER A 83 -26.69 -11.50 12.97
CA SER A 83 -25.68 -12.52 12.74
C SER A 83 -25.32 -13.19 14.07
N ASP A 84 -25.74 -14.44 14.21
CA ASP A 84 -25.39 -15.34 15.32
C ASP A 84 -23.86 -15.42 15.47
N GLY A 85 -23.39 -15.12 16.68
CA GLY A 85 -21.97 -14.93 16.98
C GLY A 85 -21.25 -16.27 17.13
N GLU A 86 -20.58 -16.72 16.08
CA GLU A 86 -19.53 -17.74 16.23
C GLU A 86 -18.32 -17.09 16.91
N GLU A 87 -17.99 -17.56 18.11
CA GLU A 87 -16.83 -17.14 18.90
C GLU A 87 -15.53 -17.36 18.10
N GLU A 88 -14.99 -16.29 17.50
CA GLU A 88 -13.70 -16.34 16.82
C GLU A 88 -12.59 -16.50 17.88
N GLU A 89 -12.04 -17.71 17.99
CA GLU A 89 -10.94 -18.00 18.91
C GLU A 89 -9.78 -17.01 18.69
N PRO A 90 -9.22 -16.42 19.75
CA PRO A 90 -8.15 -15.43 19.61
C PRO A 90 -6.92 -16.09 18.99
N ILE A 91 -6.50 -15.57 17.82
CA ILE A 91 -5.28 -15.99 17.14
C ILE A 91 -4.10 -15.87 18.13
N PRO A 92 -3.39 -16.96 18.43
CA PRO A 92 -2.25 -16.91 19.35
C PRO A 92 -1.18 -16.00 18.76
N LEU A 93 -0.87 -14.91 19.48
CA LEU A 93 0.22 -14.01 19.17
C LEU A 93 1.53 -14.82 19.19
N LEU A 94 2.00 -15.21 18.01
CA LEU A 94 3.33 -15.80 17.89
C LEU A 94 4.34 -14.76 18.40
N PRO A 95 5.30 -15.16 19.26
CA PRO A 95 6.36 -14.26 19.68
C PRO A 95 7.10 -13.75 18.44
N PRO A 96 7.61 -12.50 18.47
CA PRO A 96 8.41 -11.98 17.39
C PRO A 96 9.54 -12.97 17.10
N ARG A 97 9.63 -13.41 15.84
CA ARG A 97 10.74 -14.26 15.41
C ARG A 97 12.03 -13.50 15.72
N GLU A 98 12.82 -14.03 16.64
CA GLU A 98 14.20 -13.62 16.81
C GLU A 98 14.91 -13.90 15.49
N VAL A 99 15.05 -12.86 14.67
CA VAL A 99 15.92 -12.93 13.51
C VAL A 99 17.33 -12.95 14.09
N LYS A 100 17.88 -14.15 14.28
CA LYS A 100 19.31 -14.32 14.55
C LYS A 100 20.04 -13.74 13.35
N SER A 101 20.48 -12.50 13.50
CA SER A 101 21.33 -11.79 12.54
C SER A 101 22.71 -12.44 12.55
N THR A 102 22.82 -13.64 11.99
CA THR A 102 24.11 -14.31 11.77
C THR A 102 24.90 -13.70 10.61
N TYR A 103 24.35 -12.68 9.93
CA TYR A 103 24.98 -12.09 8.75
C TYR A 103 26.07 -11.05 9.07
N VAL A 104 26.23 -10.64 10.34
CA VAL A 104 27.20 -9.59 10.70
C VAL A 104 28.55 -10.17 11.16
N ASP A 105 28.60 -11.41 11.64
CA ASP A 105 29.85 -11.99 12.17
C ASP A 105 30.75 -12.63 11.09
N GLU A 106 30.23 -13.02 9.93
CA GLU A 106 31.06 -13.58 8.84
C GLU A 106 31.76 -12.51 7.98
N VAL A 107 31.26 -11.27 7.96
CA VAL A 107 31.83 -10.19 7.11
C VAL A 107 32.97 -9.43 7.82
N LEU A 108 33.14 -9.60 9.14
CA LEU A 108 34.22 -8.99 9.92
C LEU A 108 35.42 -9.93 10.18
N ALA A 109 35.40 -11.15 9.65
CA ALA A 109 36.47 -12.15 9.79
C ALA A 109 37.23 -12.47 8.49
N MET A 110 37.01 -11.71 7.41
CA MET A 110 37.85 -11.72 6.18
C MET A 110 38.46 -10.33 5.94
#